data_AF-A0A6L4Z6E3-F1
#
_entry.id   AF-A0A6L4Z6E3-F1
#
_cell.length_a   1.000
_cell.length_b   1.000
_cell.length_c   1.000
_cell.angle_alpha   90.00
_cell.angle_beta   90.00
_cell.angle_gamma   90.00
#
_symmetry.space_group_name_H-M   'P 1'
#
loop_
_entity.id
_entity.type
_entity.pdbx_description
1 polymer ?
#
loop_
_entity_poly.entity_id
_entity_poly.type
_entity_poly.pdbx_seq_one_letter_code
_entity_poly.pdbx_strand_id
1 'polypeptide(L)' 'MTTLDSIKNRLIDKILAAQNEKFLEAIEKIFVTTQKEDIVKLYPEQMEMLMMSDADIASGNVVSEAELDKQDSQWMY' A
#
# COMPACT_ATOMS: atom_id res chain seq x y z
N MET A 1 16.54 -22.44 5.17
CA MET A 1 15.51 -22.13 6.19
C MET A 1 16.19 -21.29 7.25
N THR A 2 15.88 -20.00 7.29
CA THR A 2 16.52 -19.07 8.22
C THR A 2 15.95 -19.25 9.63
N THR A 3 16.67 -18.75 10.65
CA THR A 3 16.16 -18.66 12.03
C THR A 3 14.87 -17.85 12.11
N LEU A 4 14.68 -16.92 11.18
CA LEU A 4 13.45 -16.13 11.06
C LEU A 4 12.28 -16.98 10.55
N ASP A 5 12.51 -17.84 9.55
CA ASP A 5 11.47 -18.71 8.99
C ASP A 5 10.95 -19.72 10.00
N SER A 6 11.83 -20.27 10.84
CA SER A 6 11.43 -21.22 11.89
C SER A 6 10.59 -20.55 12.99
N ILE A 7 10.88 -19.28 13.32
CA ILE A 7 10.09 -18.50 14.26
C ILE A 7 8.69 -18.23 13.71
N LYS A 8 8.58 -17.85 12.42
CA LYS A 8 7.29 -17.61 11.75
C LYS A 8 6.41 -18.86 11.73
N ASN A 9 6.97 -19.99 11.30
CA ASN A 9 6.21 -21.25 11.22
C ASN A 9 5.69 -21.69 12.59
N ARG A 10 6.53 -21.60 13.64
CA ARG A 10 6.09 -21.92 15.01
C ARG A 10 5.00 -20.98 15.53
N LEU A 11 4.97 -19.73 15.06
CA LEU A 11 3.91 -18.78 15.43
C LEU A 11 2.59 -19.15 14.76
N ILE A 12 2.63 -19.52 13.47
CA ILE A 12 1.48 -19.99 12.70
C ILE A 12 0.84 -21.21 13.37
N ASP A 13 1.66 -22.20 13.75
CA ASP A 13 1.16 -23.42 14.41
C ASP A 13 0.43 -23.10 15.73
N LYS A 14 0.95 -22.14 16.51
CA LYS A 14 0.33 -21.72 17.78
C LYS A 14 -0.97 -20.94 17.58
N ILE A 15 -1.06 -20.16 16.51
CA ILE A 15 -2.29 -19.44 16.15
C ILE A 15 -3.36 -20.44 15.71
N LEU A 16 -3.00 -21.42 14.87
CA LEU A 16 -3.92 -22.45 14.39
C LEU A 16 -4.44 -23.36 15.52
N ALA A 17 -3.63 -23.60 16.56
CA ALA A 17 -4.04 -24.38 17.73
C ALA A 17 -4.87 -23.58 18.76
N ALA A 18 -4.91 -22.25 18.65
CA ALA A 18 -5.63 -21.41 19.60
C ALA A 18 -7.14 -21.42 19.32
N GLN A 19 -7.94 -21.72 20.35
CA GLN A 19 -9.41 -21.67 20.30
C GLN A 19 -9.99 -20.50 21.09
N ASN A 20 -9.14 -19.68 21.70
CA ASN A 20 -9.56 -18.55 22.53
C ASN A 20 -9.63 -17.27 21.69
N GLU A 21 -10.84 -16.81 21.43
CA GLU A 21 -11.14 -15.60 20.65
C GLU A 21 -10.42 -14.35 21.20
N LYS A 22 -10.51 -14.10 22.51
CA LYS A 22 -9.87 -12.93 23.15
C LYS A 22 -8.35 -12.94 23.00
N PHE A 23 -7.74 -14.11 22.95
CA PHE A 23 -6.30 -14.26 22.72
C PHE A 23 -5.94 -13.93 21.27
N LEU A 24 -6.75 -14.37 20.31
CA LEU A 24 -6.55 -14.06 18.89
C LEU A 24 -6.75 -12.56 18.61
N GLU A 25 -7.75 -11.92 19.21
CA GLU A 25 -7.97 -10.47 19.13
C GLU A 25 -6.78 -9.66 19.66
N ALA A 26 -6.20 -10.09 20.79
CA ALA A 26 -5.03 -9.43 21.37
C ALA A 26 -3.81 -9.54 20.44
N ILE A 27 -3.63 -10.70 19.80
CA ILE A 27 -2.56 -10.93 18.81
C ILE A 27 -2.75 -10.04 17.58
N GLU A 28 -3.96 -9.97 17.03
CA GLU A 28 -4.28 -9.11 15.89
C GLU A 28 -3.93 -7.65 16.20
N LYS A 29 -4.34 -7.14 17.37
CA LYS A 29 -4.05 -5.78 17.81
C LYS A 29 -2.56 -5.50 17.95
N ILE A 30 -1.77 -6.48 18.40
CA ILE A 30 -0.31 -6.38 18.47
C ILE A 30 0.28 -6.27 17.05
N PHE A 31 -0.18 -7.07 16.09
CA PHE A 31 0.29 -6.96 14.71
C PHE A 31 -0.05 -5.63 14.05
N VAL A 32 -1.23 -5.07 14.32
CA VAL A 32 -1.62 -3.76 13.81
C VAL A 32 -0.77 -2.63 14.40
N THR A 33 -0.46 -2.69 15.70
CA THR A 33 0.35 -1.66 16.38
C THR A 33 1.86 -1.80 16.14
N THR A 34 2.34 -2.98 15.73
CA THR A 34 3.77 -3.24 15.46
C THR A 34 4.14 -3.08 13.99
N GLN A 35 3.16 -3.04 13.08
CA GLN A 35 3.39 -2.56 11.72
C GLN A 35 3.77 -1.07 11.82
N LYS A 36 5.07 -0.79 11.70
CA LYS A 36 5.49 0.54 11.27
C LYS A 36 4.70 0.82 10.00
N GLU A 37 4.03 1.97 9.93
CA GLU A 37 3.49 2.49 8.68
C GLU A 37 4.54 2.21 7.61
N ASP A 38 4.19 1.38 6.63
CA ASP A 38 5.06 1.14 5.49
C ASP A 38 5.18 2.50 4.80
N ILE A 39 6.18 3.28 5.20
CA ILE A 39 6.56 4.52 4.53
C ILE A 39 6.96 4.05 3.15
N VAL A 40 6.03 4.17 2.21
CA VAL A 40 6.25 3.82 0.81
C VAL A 40 7.40 4.70 0.35
N LYS A 41 8.59 4.09 0.22
CA LYS A 41 9.75 4.76 -0.33
C LYS A 41 9.54 4.85 -1.82
N LEU A 42 9.37 6.07 -2.31
CA LEU A 42 9.34 6.35 -3.73
C LEU A 42 10.72 6.15 -4.34
N TYR A 43 10.77 5.53 -5.51
CA TYR A 43 11.97 5.50 -6.34
C TYR A 43 12.25 6.90 -6.94
N PRO A 44 13.50 7.23 -7.30
CA PRO A 44 13.85 8.53 -7.86
C PRO A 44 12.96 8.97 -9.03
N GLU A 45 12.60 8.04 -9.92
CA GLU A 45 11.78 8.28 -11.10
C GLU A 45 10.33 8.65 -10.72
N GLN A 46 9.81 8.06 -9.65
CA GLN A 46 8.48 8.38 -9.13
C GLN A 46 8.46 9.77 -8.50
N MET A 47 9.54 10.15 -7.83
CA MET A 47 9.69 11.50 -7.28
C MET A 47 9.80 12.54 -8.41
N GLU A 48 10.53 12.22 -9.48
CA GLU A 48 10.63 13.06 -10.67
C GLU A 48 9.27 13.26 -11.35
N MET A 49 8.48 12.20 -11.52
CA MET A 49 7.11 12.31 -12.06
C MET A 49 6.23 13.25 -11.23
N LEU A 50 6.33 13.21 -9.89
CA LEU A 50 5.59 14.13 -9.02
C LEU A 50 6.05 15.58 -9.20
N MET A 51 7.37 15.81 -9.30
CA MET A 51 7.91 17.16 -9.53
C MET A 51 7.47 17.73 -10.90
N MET A 52 7.39 16.89 -11.93
CA MET A 52 6.83 17.27 -13.23
C MET A 52 5.35 17.63 -13.11
N SER A 53 4.57 16.82 -12.38
CA SER A 53 3.15 17.10 -12.12
C SER A 53 2.94 18.44 -11.40
N ASP A 54 3.77 18.77 -10.42
CA ASP A 54 3.71 20.06 -9.72
C ASP A 54 3.99 21.24 -10.68
N ALA A 55 4.94 21.07 -11.59
CA ALA A 55 5.24 22.07 -12.62
C ALA A 55 4.09 22.25 -13.62
N ASP A 56 3.43 21.15 -14.01
CA ASP A 56 2.26 21.19 -14.89
C ASP A 56 1.06 21.86 -14.23
N ILE A 57 0.82 21.59 -12.94
CA ILE A 57 -0.22 22.26 -12.15
C ILE A 57 0.08 23.77 -12.06
N ALA A 58 1.32 24.15 -11.76
CA ALA A 58 1.71 25.56 -11.67
C ALA A 58 1.60 26.30 -13.01
N SER A 59 1.84 25.60 -14.11
CA SER A 59 1.76 26.15 -15.48
C SER A 59 0.34 26.11 -16.05
N GLY A 60 -0.62 25.50 -15.36
CA GLY A 60 -1.99 25.33 -15.83
C GLY A 60 -2.15 24.28 -16.94
N ASN A 61 -1.16 23.38 -17.09
CA ASN A 61 -1.19 22.24 -18.00
C ASN A 61 -2.06 21.10 -17.42
N VAL A 62 -3.27 21.43 -16.99
CA VAL A 62 -4.22 20.50 -16.39
C VAL A 62 -5.41 20.32 -17.31
N VAL A 63 -5.98 19.12 -17.30
CA VAL A 63 -7.19 18.79 -18.05
C VAL A 63 -8.30 18.50 -17.04
N SER A 64 -9.53 18.94 -17.33
CA SER A 64 -10.67 18.60 -16.49
C SER A 64 -11.09 17.15 -16.70
N GLU A 65 -11.67 16.55 -15.68
CA GLU A 65 -12.22 15.19 -15.74
C GLU A 65 -13.21 15.02 -16.91
N ALA A 66 -14.10 16.00 -17.12
CA ALA A 66 -15.06 15.97 -18.24
C ALA A 66 -14.41 15.98 -19.63
N GLU A 67 -13.24 16.60 -19.78
CA GLU A 67 -12.49 16.58 -21.06
C GLU A 67 -11.74 15.27 -21.23
N LEU A 68 -11.19 14.69 -20.15
CA LEU A 68 -10.61 13.34 -20.17
C LEU A 68 -11.65 12.28 -20.55
N ASP A 69 -12.83 12.29 -19.93
CA ASP A 69 -13.90 11.33 -20.22
C ASP A 69 -14.30 11.32 -21.71
N LYS A 70 -14.30 12.50 -22.32
CA LYS A 70 -14.61 12.68 -23.74
C LYS A 70 -13.51 12.12 -24.64
N GLN A 71 -12.24 12.29 -24.26
CA GLN A 71 -11.09 11.75 -24.98
C GLN A 71 -11.04 10.22 -24.87
N ASP A 72 -11.25 9.68 -23.67
CA ASP A 72 -11.31 8.24 -23.43
C ASP A 72 -12.43 7.59 -24.25
N SER A 73 -13.60 8.22 -24.30
CA SER A 73 -14.73 7.75 -25.13
C SER A 73 -14.42 7.73 -26.62
N GLN A 74 -13.54 8.62 -27.10
CA GLN A 74 -13.11 8.66 -28.52
C GLN A 74 -12.06 7.59 -28.84
N TRP A 75 -11.27 7.16 -27.86
CA TRP A 75 -10.26 6.11 -28.04
C TRP A 75 -10.86 4.70 -28.08
N MET A 76 -12.06 4.53 -27.51
CA MET A 76 -12.77 3.25 -27.44
C MET A 76 -13.67 2.96 -28.67
N TYR A 77 -13.60 3.80 -29.71
CA TYR A 77 -14.33 3.68 -30.98
C TYR A 77 -13.37 3.49 -32.16
#